data_AF-A0A0A1D7P5-F1
#
_entry.id   AF-A0A0A1D7P5-F1
#
_cell.length_a   1.000
_cell.length_b   1.000
_cell.length_c   1.000
_cell.angle_alpha   90.00
_cell.angle_beta   90.00
_cell.angle_gamma   90.00
#
_symmetry.space_group_name_H-M   'P 1'
#
loop_
_entity.id
_entity.type
_entity.pdbx_description
1 polymer ?
#
loop_
_entity_poly.entity_id
_entity_poly.type
_entity_poly.pdbx_seq_one_letter_code
_entity_poly.pdbx_strand_id
1 'polypeptide(L)'
;MNDAPARDPDALAAEPDLFRLATRCIEAAGPGYEADPVSVEAGLLNMAGTQVRNWFLELQRPVEASGVARMMLGKDFTGPMLWTLLPVDADGSAVRHRLARLLNSELVEQIVVGSIRQGFHTPPSAT
;
A
#
# COMPACT_ATOMS: atom_id res chain seq x y z
N MET A 1 -7.62 -23.82 29.86
CA MET A 1 -8.03 -24.09 28.47
C MET A 1 -8.37 -22.75 27.85
N ASN A 2 -7.41 -22.12 27.20
CA ASN A 2 -7.58 -20.92 26.38
C ASN A 2 -6.40 -20.94 25.40
N ASP A 3 -6.53 -21.81 24.41
CA ASP A 3 -5.65 -21.84 23.26
C ASP A 3 -6.17 -20.73 22.33
N ALA A 4 -5.57 -19.53 22.43
CA ALA A 4 -5.79 -18.51 21.41
C ALA A 4 -5.24 -19.08 20.10
N PRO A 5 -6.02 -19.09 18.99
CA PRO A 5 -5.52 -19.67 17.76
C PRO A 5 -4.25 -18.91 17.37
N ALA A 6 -3.14 -19.65 17.27
CA ALA A 6 -1.91 -19.16 16.70
C ALA A 6 -2.28 -18.48 15.37
N ARG A 7 -2.06 -17.16 15.29
CA ARG A 7 -2.17 -16.42 14.03
C ARG A 7 -1.22 -17.11 13.06
N ASP A 8 -1.78 -17.84 12.11
CA ASP A 8 -1.03 -18.53 11.07
C ASP A 8 -0.17 -17.49 10.33
N PRO A 9 1.16 -17.51 10.47
CA PRO A 9 2.03 -16.53 9.84
C PRO A 9 2.09 -16.71 8.31
N ASP A 10 1.52 -17.82 7.80
CA ASP A 10 1.43 -18.22 6.40
C ASP A 10 0.00 -18.03 5.81
N ALA A 11 -0.98 -17.59 6.61
CA ALA A 11 -2.24 -17.13 6.05
C ALA A 11 -1.93 -15.90 5.17
N LEU A 12 -2.07 -16.08 3.84
CA LEU A 12 -1.95 -15.02 2.84
C LEU A 12 -2.63 -13.77 3.39
N ALA A 13 -1.83 -12.77 3.77
CA ALA A 13 -2.38 -11.51 4.25
C ALA A 13 -3.31 -11.02 3.14
N ALA A 14 -4.59 -10.88 3.45
CA ALA A 14 -5.57 -10.46 2.45
C ALA A 14 -5.08 -9.15 1.82
N GLU A 15 -5.11 -9.08 0.50
CA GLU A 15 -4.76 -7.88 -0.24
C GLU A 15 -5.62 -6.72 0.26
N PRO A 16 -5.03 -5.74 0.95
CA PRO A 16 -5.83 -4.68 1.52
C PRO A 16 -6.32 -3.77 0.40
N ASP A 17 -7.58 -3.36 0.54
CA ASP A 17 -8.14 -2.27 -0.25
C ASP A 17 -7.49 -0.96 0.20
N LEU A 18 -6.76 -0.30 -0.72
CA LEU A 18 -5.98 0.89 -0.40
C LEU A 18 -6.85 2.08 -0.01
N PHE A 19 -8.02 2.23 -0.64
CA PHE A 19 -8.96 3.29 -0.29
C PHE A 19 -9.48 3.10 1.14
N ARG A 20 -9.86 1.88 1.52
CA ARG A 20 -10.27 1.55 2.89
C ARG A 20 -9.13 1.76 3.90
N LEU A 21 -7.90 1.41 3.54
CA LEU A 21 -6.73 1.70 4.38
C LEU A 21 -6.54 3.22 4.56
N ALA A 22 -6.67 4.01 3.48
CA ALA A 22 -6.60 5.46 3.53
C ALA A 22 -7.66 6.05 4.47
N THR A 23 -8.92 5.63 4.35
CA THR A 23 -10.01 6.08 5.24
C THR A 23 -9.70 5.77 6.70
N ARG A 24 -9.25 4.54 6.99
CA ARG A 24 -8.87 4.15 8.37
C ARG A 24 -7.74 5.02 8.93
N CYS A 25 -6.72 5.33 8.13
CA CYS A 25 -5.63 6.21 8.56
C CYS A 25 -6.13 7.64 8.85
N ILE A 26 -7.07 8.16 8.07
CA ILE A 26 -7.67 9.48 8.31
C ILE A 26 -8.46 9.48 9.63
N GLU A 27 -9.29 8.47 9.86
CA GLU A 27 -10.03 8.30 11.11
C GLU A 27 -9.08 8.21 12.32
N ALA A 28 -8.00 7.44 12.20
CA ALA A 28 -6.98 7.28 13.23
C ALA A 28 -6.14 8.56 13.48
N ALA A 29 -6.00 9.43 12.47
CA ALA A 29 -5.35 10.72 12.64
C ALA A 29 -6.13 11.62 13.62
N GLY A 30 -7.46 11.52 13.61
CA GLY A 30 -8.38 12.22 14.49
C GLY A 30 -9.05 13.43 13.83
N PRO A 31 -10.12 13.97 14.44
CA PRO A 31 -11.02 14.95 13.79
C PRO A 31 -10.41 16.34 13.55
N GLY A 32 -9.20 16.61 14.06
CA GLY A 32 -8.50 17.88 13.87
C GLY A 32 -7.64 17.96 12.60
N TYR A 33 -7.66 16.92 11.76
CA TYR A 33 -6.84 16.82 10.56
C TYR A 33 -7.74 16.60 9.33
N GLU A 34 -7.74 17.57 8.42
CA GLU A 34 -8.50 17.48 7.16
C GLU A 34 -7.63 16.85 6.09
N ALA A 35 -7.88 15.58 5.76
CA ALA A 35 -7.22 14.88 4.67
C ALA A 35 -8.22 14.28 3.69
N ASP A 36 -7.91 14.39 2.40
CA ASP A 36 -8.70 13.80 1.33
C ASP A 36 -8.34 12.31 1.14
N PRO A 37 -9.31 11.36 1.23
CA PRO A 37 -9.06 9.93 1.06
C PRO A 37 -8.38 9.56 -0.25
N VAL A 38 -8.70 10.24 -1.35
CA VAL A 38 -8.10 9.98 -2.67
C VAL A 38 -6.62 10.36 -2.68
N SER A 39 -6.27 11.49 -2.07
CA SER A 39 -4.88 11.94 -1.92
C SER A 39 -4.06 11.00 -1.03
N VAL A 40 -4.65 10.51 0.06
CA VAL A 40 -3.98 9.53 0.95
C VAL A 40 -3.82 8.17 0.26
N GLU A 41 -4.83 7.71 -0.48
CA GLU A 41 -4.75 6.50 -1.29
C GLU A 41 -3.64 6.61 -2.35
N ALA A 42 -3.55 7.75 -3.04
CA ALA A 42 -2.48 7.99 -4.01
C ALA A 42 -1.09 7.94 -3.37
N GLY A 43 -0.93 8.46 -2.16
CA GLY A 43 0.31 8.34 -1.37
C GLY A 43 0.66 6.89 -1.04
N LEU A 44 -0.32 6.12 -0.56
CA LEU A 44 -0.18 4.68 -0.29
C LEU A 44 0.19 3.90 -1.55
N LEU A 45 -0.45 4.19 -2.67
CA LEU A 45 -0.19 3.58 -3.97
C LEU A 45 1.24 3.87 -4.46
N ASN A 46 1.71 5.11 -4.30
CA ASN A 46 3.07 5.50 -4.65
C ASN A 46 4.13 4.78 -3.80
N MET A 47 3.89 4.68 -2.49
CA MET A 47 4.75 3.93 -1.57
C MET A 47 4.79 2.45 -1.99
N ALA A 48 3.62 1.85 -2.23
CA ALA A 48 3.47 0.46 -2.61
C ALA A 48 4.19 0.15 -3.94
N GLY A 49 3.97 0.95 -4.99
CA GLY A 49 4.63 0.80 -6.27
C GLY A 49 6.15 0.94 -6.18
N THR A 50 6.63 1.90 -5.38
CA THR A 50 8.08 2.07 -5.12
C THR A 50 8.69 0.82 -4.51
N GLN A 51 8.03 0.24 -3.51
CA GLN A 51 8.52 -0.96 -2.82
C GLN A 51 8.50 -2.18 -3.73
N VAL A 52 7.42 -2.40 -4.47
CA VAL A 52 7.32 -3.49 -5.44
C VAL A 52 8.43 -3.40 -6.49
N ARG A 53 8.68 -2.21 -7.05
CA ARG A 53 9.79 -1.99 -7.99
C ARG A 53 11.12 -2.39 -7.37
N ASN A 54 11.40 -1.94 -6.14
CA ASN A 54 12.67 -2.24 -5.46
C ASN A 54 12.83 -3.74 -5.20
N TRP A 55 11.77 -4.43 -4.80
CA TRP A 55 11.82 -5.89 -4.57
C TRP A 55 12.05 -6.67 -5.87
N PHE A 56 11.49 -6.24 -7.00
CA PHE A 56 11.85 -6.86 -8.29
C PHE A 56 13.31 -6.62 -8.66
N LEU A 57 13.88 -5.45 -8.36
CA LEU A 57 15.31 -5.22 -8.56
C LEU A 57 16.17 -6.12 -7.65
N GLU A 58 15.79 -6.32 -6.39
CA GLU A 58 16.44 -7.26 -5.45
C GLU A 58 16.41 -8.70 -6.00
N LEU A 59 15.32 -9.09 -6.65
CA LEU A 59 15.14 -10.40 -7.29
C LEU A 59 15.79 -10.51 -8.68
N GLN A 60 16.57 -9.51 -9.12
CA GLN A 60 17.17 -9.46 -10.46
C GLN A 60 16.15 -9.54 -11.60
N ARG A 61 14.97 -8.94 -11.40
CA ARG A 61 13.86 -8.85 -12.36
C ARG A 61 13.67 -7.41 -12.88
N PRO A 62 14.61 -6.89 -13.69
CA PRO A 62 14.61 -5.49 -14.11
C PRO A 62 13.48 -5.13 -15.07
N VAL A 63 12.94 -6.11 -15.82
CA VAL A 63 11.84 -5.90 -16.76
C VAL A 63 10.55 -5.58 -16.00
N GLU A 64 10.25 -6.37 -14.99
CA GLU A 64 9.10 -6.20 -14.09
C GLU A 64 9.23 -4.91 -13.28
N ALA A 65 10.42 -4.63 -12.73
CA ALA A 65 10.69 -3.37 -12.04
C ALA A 65 10.45 -2.14 -12.95
N SER A 66 10.86 -2.22 -14.22
CA SER A 66 10.63 -1.16 -15.22
C SER A 66 9.15 -1.03 -15.59
N GLY A 67 8.42 -2.16 -15.67
CA GLY A 67 6.97 -2.18 -15.88
C GLY A 67 6.23 -1.42 -14.79
N VAL A 68 6.56 -1.70 -13.52
CA VAL A 68 6.00 -0.99 -12.36
C VAL A 68 6.32 0.50 -12.42
N ALA A 69 7.58 0.86 -12.69
CA ALA A 69 8.00 2.26 -12.80
C ALA A 69 7.21 3.03 -13.88
N ARG A 70 7.01 2.41 -15.06
CA ARG A 70 6.25 3.03 -16.16
C ARG A 70 4.79 3.26 -15.80
N MET A 71 4.19 2.35 -15.06
CA MET A 71 2.79 2.45 -14.66
C MET A 71 2.56 3.51 -13.59
N MET A 72 3.49 3.66 -12.64
CA MET A 72 3.42 4.72 -11.63
C MET A 72 3.41 6.13 -12.24
N LEU A 73 3.89 6.28 -13.49
CA LEU A 73 3.80 7.53 -14.25
C LEU A 73 2.42 7.73 -14.92
N GLY A 74 1.58 6.70 -14.94
CA GLY A 74 0.23 6.74 -15.50
C GLY A 74 -0.75 7.40 -14.55
N LYS A 75 -1.57 8.33 -15.07
CA LYS A 75 -2.58 9.06 -14.29
C LYS A 75 -3.70 8.16 -13.74
N ASP A 76 -3.94 7.02 -14.39
CA ASP A 76 -5.01 6.10 -14.05
C ASP A 76 -4.52 4.88 -13.25
N PHE A 77 -3.32 4.97 -12.66
CA PHE A 77 -2.80 3.89 -11.83
C PHE A 77 -3.62 3.80 -10.53
N THR A 78 -4.14 2.60 -10.24
CA THR A 78 -5.04 2.35 -9.10
C THR A 78 -4.56 1.16 -8.26
N GLY A 79 -5.08 1.05 -7.03
CA GLY A 79 -4.83 -0.09 -6.14
C GLY A 79 -5.11 -1.46 -6.79
N PRO A 80 -6.26 -1.68 -7.45
CA PRO A 80 -6.52 -2.94 -8.15
C PRO A 80 -5.50 -3.27 -9.25
N MET A 81 -5.02 -2.25 -9.99
CA MET A 81 -3.99 -2.46 -11.02
C MET A 81 -2.68 -2.93 -10.42
N LEU A 82 -2.28 -2.41 -9.26
CA LEU A 82 -1.06 -2.85 -8.58
C LEU A 82 -1.03 -4.38 -8.37
N TRP A 83 -2.16 -4.97 -7.96
CA TRP A 83 -2.24 -6.40 -7.65
C TRP A 83 -2.30 -7.29 -8.89
N THR A 84 -2.98 -6.84 -9.96
CA THR A 84 -3.12 -7.63 -11.20
C THR A 84 -1.84 -7.70 -12.02
N LEU A 85 -0.90 -6.79 -11.77
CA LEU A 85 0.33 -6.65 -12.55
C LEU A 85 1.52 -7.39 -11.93
N LEU A 86 1.34 -7.92 -10.71
CA LEU A 86 2.30 -8.86 -10.15
C LEU A 86 2.22 -10.19 -10.91
N PRO A 87 3.37 -10.73 -11.38
CA PRO A 87 3.39 -11.97 -12.13
C PRO A 87 2.89 -13.14 -11.27
N VAL A 88 2.28 -14.13 -11.91
CA VAL A 88 1.69 -15.31 -11.25
C VAL A 88 2.73 -16.43 -11.08
N ASP A 89 4.01 -16.06 -11.00
CA ASP A 89 5.12 -16.98 -10.71
C ASP A 89 5.52 -16.92 -9.23
N ALA A 90 6.49 -17.75 -8.83
CA ALA A 90 6.92 -17.86 -7.43
C ALA A 90 7.41 -16.51 -6.85
N ASP A 91 8.19 -15.76 -7.63
CA ASP A 91 8.75 -14.47 -7.23
C ASP A 91 7.67 -13.38 -7.14
N GLY A 92 6.75 -13.34 -8.11
CA GLY A 92 5.62 -12.43 -8.10
C GLY A 92 4.67 -12.72 -6.95
N SER A 93 4.46 -14.00 -6.63
CA SER A 93 3.75 -14.41 -5.41
C SER A 93 4.47 -13.92 -4.16
N ALA A 94 5.79 -14.11 -4.05
CA ALA A 94 6.56 -13.63 -2.89
C ALA A 94 6.47 -12.10 -2.73
N VAL A 95 6.53 -11.35 -3.83
CA VAL A 95 6.33 -9.89 -3.87
C VAL A 95 4.91 -9.52 -3.42
N ARG A 96 3.88 -10.23 -3.90
CA ARG A 96 2.47 -10.02 -3.52
C ARG A 96 2.26 -10.23 -2.02
N HIS A 97 2.82 -11.30 -1.45
CA HIS A 97 2.78 -11.57 -0.02
C HIS A 97 3.52 -10.51 0.79
N ARG A 98 4.71 -10.09 0.32
CA ARG A 98 5.50 -9.03 0.98
C ARG A 98 4.74 -7.70 0.97
N LEU A 99 4.08 -7.37 -0.14
CA LEU A 99 3.28 -6.17 -0.27
C LEU A 99 2.06 -6.19 0.66
N ALA A 100 1.29 -7.28 0.67
CA ALA A 100 0.12 -7.39 1.53
C ALA A 100 0.50 -7.32 3.02
N ARG A 101 1.62 -7.93 3.44
CA ARG A 101 2.14 -7.79 4.81
C ARG A 101 2.56 -6.36 5.14
N LEU A 102 3.23 -5.68 4.20
CA LEU A 102 3.64 -4.28 4.38
C LEU A 102 2.41 -3.38 4.59
N LEU A 103 1.43 -3.46 3.71
CA LEU A 103 0.24 -2.59 3.75
C LEU A 103 -0.69 -2.89 4.94
N ASN A 104 -0.72 -4.13 5.43
CA ASN A 104 -1.44 -4.49 6.66
C ASN A 104 -0.62 -4.22 7.94
N SER A 105 0.61 -3.71 7.83
CA SER A 105 1.45 -3.47 9.00
C SER A 105 1.04 -2.20 9.75
N GLU A 106 1.09 -2.27 11.08
CA GLU A 106 0.89 -1.09 11.94
C GLU A 106 1.89 0.02 11.63
N LEU A 107 3.10 -0.34 11.17
CA LEU A 107 4.12 0.63 10.76
C LEU A 107 3.63 1.54 9.63
N VAL A 108 3.03 0.97 8.58
CA VAL A 108 2.46 1.77 7.47
C VAL A 108 1.33 2.64 7.97
N GLU A 109 0.44 2.10 8.80
CA GLU A 109 -0.66 2.86 9.41
C GLU A 109 -0.12 4.06 10.20
N GLN A 110 0.88 3.85 11.06
CA GLN A 110 1.52 4.91 11.84
C GLN A 110 2.24 5.96 10.98
N ILE A 111 2.94 5.55 9.92
CA ILE A 111 3.60 6.47 8.99
C ILE A 111 2.58 7.36 8.27
N VAL A 112 1.50 6.77 7.75
CA VAL A 112 0.46 7.52 7.04
C VAL A 112 -0.30 8.43 7.99
N VAL A 113 -0.68 7.95 9.17
CA VAL A 113 -1.28 8.77 10.23
C VAL A 113 -0.37 9.94 10.61
N GLY A 114 0.93 9.69 10.81
CA GLY A 114 1.91 10.73 11.09
C GLY A 114 2.00 11.77 9.98
N SER A 115 2.02 11.32 8.72
CA SER A 115 2.03 12.18 7.53
C SER A 115 0.78 13.07 7.47
N ILE A 116 -0.40 12.50 7.76
CA ILE A 116 -1.65 13.25 7.83
C ILE A 116 -1.58 14.31 8.93
N ARG A 117 -1.08 13.94 10.10
CA ARG A 117 -0.96 14.88 11.24
C ARG A 117 0.01 16.03 10.98
N GLN A 118 0.96 15.83 10.06
CA GLN A 118 1.94 16.84 9.66
C GLN A 118 1.47 17.73 8.50
N GLY A 119 0.33 17.42 7.87
CA GLY A 119 -0.16 18.18 6.71
C GLY A 119 0.55 17.83 5.40
N PHE A 120 1.20 16.67 5.31
CA PHE A 120 1.86 16.21 4.07
C PHE A 120 0.88 15.52 3.10
N HIS A 121 -0.33 16.04 3.01
CA HIS A 121 -1.39 15.58 2.14
C HIS A 121 -2.06 16.78 1.50
N THR A 122 -2.59 16.60 0.29
CA THR A 122 -3.31 17.70 -0.37
C THR A 122 -4.58 17.99 0.43
N PRO A 123 -4.83 19.25 0.85
CA PRO A 123 -6.13 19.61 1.41
C PRO A 123 -7.21 19.41 0.33
N PRO A 124 -8.47 19.15 0.72
CA PRO A 124 -9.57 19.06 -0.23
C PRO A 124 -9.61 20.33 -1.07
N SER A 125 -9.64 20.20 -2.40
CA SER A 125 -9.82 21.34 -3.29
C SER A 125 -11.09 22.08 -2.89
N ALA A 126 -10.95 23.32 -2.40
CA ALA A 126 -12.07 24.18 -2.09
C ALA A 126 -12.84 24.44 -3.40
N THR A 127 -14.06 23.89 -3.48
CA THR A 127 -15.09 24.27 -4.46
C THR A 127 -15.86 25.48 -3.96
#